data_AF-A0A482CXN9-F1
#
_entry.id   AF-A0A482CXN9-F1
#
_cell.length_a   1.000
_cell.length_b   1.000
_cell.length_c   1.000
_cell.angle_alpha   90.00
_cell.angle_beta   90.00
_cell.angle_gamma   90.00
#
_symmetry.space_group_name_H-M   'P 1'
#
loop_
_entity.id
_entity.type
_entity.pdbx_description
1 polymer ?
#
loop_
_entity_poly.entity_id
_entity_poly.type
_entity_poly.pdbx_seq_one_letter_code
_entity_poly.pdbx_strand_id
1 'polypeptide(L)'
;MPQDTINVNLIHETLDIKYVNYYAPLLVYKCAKIKLNESTPKVKILNLNINNFEKQINALEKEGSNGEDEFNKEKAYLTKGIGSFFSSGDTGLRSVKLLIYKDSNESKAI
;
A
#
# COMPACT_ATOMS: atom_id res chain seq x y z
N MET A 1 8.23 -38.43 28.58
CA MET A 1 8.12 -37.84 27.23
C MET A 1 8.38 -36.34 27.36
N PRO A 2 9.29 -35.74 26.59
CA PRO A 2 9.36 -34.29 26.52
C PRO A 2 8.14 -33.79 25.74
N GLN A 3 7.40 -32.88 26.37
CA GLN A 3 6.21 -32.28 25.80
C GLN A 3 6.67 -31.05 25.01
N ASP A 4 7.10 -31.27 23.77
CA ASP A 4 7.47 -30.18 22.86
C ASP A 4 6.26 -29.28 22.65
N THR A 5 6.25 -28.18 23.38
CA THR A 5 5.17 -27.20 23.35
C THR A 5 5.45 -26.28 22.17
N ILE A 6 4.73 -26.47 21.07
CA ILE A 6 4.78 -25.57 19.93
C ILE A 6 4.16 -24.23 20.38
N ASN A 7 5.00 -23.22 20.62
CA ASN A 7 4.55 -21.87 20.87
C ASN A 7 4.09 -21.25 19.54
N VAL A 8 2.81 -21.42 19.20
CA VAL A 8 2.19 -20.74 18.08
C VAL A 8 1.92 -19.30 18.51
N ASN A 9 2.74 -18.37 18.03
CA ASN A 9 2.48 -16.95 18.20
C ASN A 9 1.36 -16.56 17.23
N LEU A 10 0.11 -16.82 17.61
CA LEU A 10 -1.06 -16.32 16.89
C LEU A 10 -1.00 -14.80 16.96
N ILE A 11 -0.62 -14.20 15.84
CA ILE A 11 -0.71 -12.76 15.62
C ILE A 11 -2.14 -12.37 15.98
N HIS A 12 -2.31 -11.50 16.98
CA HIS A 12 -3.62 -11.14 17.50
C HIS A 12 -4.56 -10.79 16.33
N GLU A 13 -5.70 -11.48 16.26
CA GLU A 13 -6.68 -11.27 15.22
C GLU A 13 -7.05 -9.79 15.15
N THR A 14 -6.90 -9.18 13.96
CA THR A 14 -7.29 -7.80 13.67
C THR A 14 -8.82 -7.63 13.59
N LEU A 15 -9.60 -8.50 14.24
CA LEU A 15 -11.06 -8.58 14.17
C LEU A 15 -11.63 -8.56 15.58
N ASP A 16 -11.82 -7.35 16.11
CA ASP A 16 -12.61 -7.15 17.32
C ASP A 16 -14.07 -7.00 16.92
N ILE A 17 -14.90 -8.00 17.22
CA ILE A 17 -16.34 -8.04 16.91
C ILE A 17 -17.11 -6.89 17.59
N LYS A 18 -16.56 -6.27 18.63
CA LYS A 18 -17.19 -5.15 19.36
C LYS A 18 -16.93 -3.80 18.69
N TYR A 19 -15.98 -3.73 17.75
CA TYR A 19 -15.70 -2.54 16.97
C TYR A 19 -15.99 -2.82 15.50
N VAL A 20 -16.59 -1.87 14.79
CA VAL A 20 -16.68 -1.95 13.32
C VAL A 20 -15.27 -1.77 12.77
N ASN A 21 -14.49 -2.85 12.72
CA ASN A 21 -13.25 -2.89 11.97
C ASN A 21 -13.63 -2.91 10.50
N TYR A 22 -13.75 -1.72 9.91
CA TYR A 22 -13.75 -1.57 8.46
C TYR A 22 -12.43 -2.18 7.97
N TYR A 23 -12.50 -3.40 7.44
CA TYR A 23 -11.40 -4.06 6.77
C TYR A 23 -10.75 -3.03 5.84
N ALA A 24 -9.46 -2.72 6.06
CA ALA A 24 -8.71 -1.82 5.21
C ALA A 24 -8.09 -2.68 4.09
N PRO A 25 -8.70 -2.75 2.90
CA PRO A 25 -8.21 -3.65 1.87
C PRO A 25 -6.80 -3.26 1.43
N LEU A 26 -6.03 -4.28 1.08
CA LEU A 26 -4.71 -4.12 0.50
C LEU A 26 -4.86 -3.85 -1.00
N LEU A 27 -4.43 -2.66 -1.42
CA LEU A 27 -4.25 -2.31 -2.82
C LEU A 27 -2.77 -2.48 -3.18
N VAL A 28 -2.51 -3.05 -4.35
CA VAL A 28 -1.15 -3.29 -4.83
C VAL A 28 -0.93 -2.49 -6.11
N TYR A 29 0.11 -1.65 -6.12
CA TYR A 29 0.42 -0.76 -7.23
C TYR A 29 1.87 -0.96 -7.68
N LYS A 30 2.03 -1.36 -8.95
CA LYS A 30 3.34 -1.42 -9.60
C LYS A 30 3.71 -0.01 -10.05
N CYS A 31 4.85 0.51 -9.59
CA CYS A 31 5.32 1.83 -9.99
C CYS A 31 6.55 1.78 -10.90
N ALA A 32 6.76 2.87 -11.63
CA ALA A 32 7.92 3.08 -12.49
C ALA A 32 8.84 4.17 -11.92
N LYS A 33 8.31 5.33 -11.55
CA LYS A 33 9.11 6.51 -11.18
C LYS A 33 9.03 6.90 -9.71
N ILE A 34 8.10 6.33 -8.93
CA ILE A 34 8.03 6.57 -7.48
C ILE A 34 9.26 6.00 -6.77
N LYS A 35 9.90 6.78 -5.91
CA LYS A 35 11.01 6.36 -5.05
C LYS A 35 10.53 5.40 -3.96
N LEU A 36 11.20 4.26 -3.85
CA LEU A 36 10.92 3.23 -2.86
C LEU A 36 12.00 3.18 -1.78
N ASN A 37 11.73 2.44 -0.71
CA ASN A 37 12.72 2.20 0.33
C ASN A 37 13.94 1.45 -0.24
N GLU A 38 15.11 1.72 0.31
CA GLU A 38 16.37 1.09 -0.11
C GLU A 38 16.49 -0.38 0.37
N SER A 39 15.63 -0.80 1.30
CA SER A 39 15.55 -2.17 1.81
C SER A 39 15.06 -3.16 0.75
N THR A 40 15.48 -4.42 0.85
CA THR A 40 14.93 -5.52 0.03
C THR A 40 13.83 -6.23 0.82
N PRO A 41 12.61 -6.41 0.27
CA PRO A 41 12.16 -5.99 -1.07
C PRO A 41 11.94 -4.47 -1.15
N LYS A 42 12.21 -3.88 -2.33
CA LYS A 42 12.00 -2.46 -2.60
C LYS A 42 10.51 -2.17 -2.68
N VAL A 43 9.92 -1.83 -1.54
CA VAL A 43 8.49 -1.54 -1.41
C VAL A 43 8.27 -0.27 -0.60
N LYS A 44 7.10 0.33 -0.76
CA LYS A 44 6.59 1.41 0.08
C LYS A 44 5.15 1.12 0.45
N ILE A 45 4.83 1.19 1.74
CA ILE A 45 3.47 0.96 2.24
C ILE A 45 2.91 2.30 2.72
N LEU A 46 1.73 2.65 2.24
CA LEU A 46 0.98 3.83 2.68
C LEU A 46 -0.35 3.39 3.29
N ASN A 47 -0.68 3.95 4.46
CA ASN A 47 -2.01 3.79 5.06
C ASN A 47 -2.84 5.01 4.68
N LEU A 48 -3.78 4.82 3.75
CA LEU A 48 -4.56 5.89 3.14
C LEU A 48 -5.98 5.88 3.70
N ASN A 49 -6.56 7.06 3.86
CA ASN A 49 -7.98 7.25 4.18
C ASN A 49 -8.51 8.47 3.43
N ILE A 50 -9.84 8.64 3.45
CA ILE A 50 -10.54 9.71 2.75
C ILE A 50 -10.01 11.12 3.09
N ASN A 51 -9.44 11.31 4.29
CA ASN A 51 -8.96 12.62 4.75
C ASN A 51 -7.49 12.89 4.40
N ASN A 52 -6.70 11.85 4.10
CA ASN A 52 -5.24 11.98 4.00
C ASN A 52 -4.63 11.52 2.67
N PHE A 53 -5.40 10.84 1.81
CA PHE A 53 -4.83 10.14 0.67
C PHE A 53 -4.15 11.08 -0.32
N GLU A 54 -4.78 12.22 -0.64
CA GLU A 54 -4.19 13.21 -1.56
C GLU A 54 -2.88 13.76 -1.02
N LYS A 55 -2.83 14.09 0.28
CA LYS A 55 -1.62 14.59 0.92
C LYS A 55 -0.50 13.55 0.87
N GLN A 56 -0.80 12.29 1.18
CA GLN A 56 0.21 11.22 1.16
C GLN A 56 0.71 10.90 -0.25
N ILE A 57 -0.18 10.89 -1.25
CA ILE A 57 0.21 10.68 -2.65
C ILE A 57 1.03 11.86 -3.17
N ASN A 58 0.67 13.10 -2.82
CA ASN A 58 1.41 14.30 -3.22
C ASN A 58 2.80 14.39 -2.60
N ALA A 59 2.99 13.78 -1.41
CA ALA A 59 4.29 13.67 -0.74
C ALA A 59 5.17 12.53 -1.28
N LEU A 60 4.73 11.78 -2.29
CA LEU A 60 5.59 10.83 -2.97
C LEU A 60 6.75 11.57 -3.65
N GLU A 61 7.92 10.93 -3.61
CA GLU A 61 9.13 11.43 -4.24
C GLU A 61 9.39 10.66 -5.53
N LYS A 62 10.01 11.34 -6.49
CA LYS A 62 10.52 10.74 -7.73
C LYS A 62 11.84 10.02 -7.46
N GLU A 63 12.04 8.90 -8.15
CA GLU A 63 13.31 8.20 -8.24
C GLU A 63 14.13 8.71 -9.43
N GLY A 64 15.40 9.02 -9.19
CA GLY A 64 16.32 9.48 -10.22
C GLY A 64 16.12 10.94 -10.63
N SER A 65 16.97 11.42 -11.54
CA SER A 65 16.98 12.81 -12.01
C SER A 65 15.99 13.09 -13.15
N ASN A 66 15.68 12.10 -13.98
CA ASN A 66 14.89 12.25 -15.21
C ASN A 66 13.46 11.69 -15.08
N GLY A 67 12.55 12.19 -15.92
CA GLY A 67 11.19 11.67 -16.05
C GLY A 67 10.15 12.30 -15.11
N GLU A 68 10.22 13.62 -14.98
CA GLU A 68 9.29 14.41 -14.16
C GLU A 68 7.85 14.33 -14.70
N ASP A 69 7.68 14.34 -16.02
CA ASP A 69 6.37 14.25 -16.67
C ASP A 69 5.72 12.89 -16.42
N GLU A 70 6.49 11.80 -16.54
CA GLU A 70 6.01 10.45 -16.24
C GLU A 70 5.67 10.30 -14.77
N PHE A 71 6.49 10.84 -13.87
CA PHE A 71 6.21 10.84 -12.43
C PHE A 71 4.92 11.60 -12.10
N ASN A 72 4.72 12.78 -12.68
CA ASN A 72 3.51 13.57 -12.44
C ASN A 72 2.26 12.90 -13.03
N LYS A 73 2.37 12.27 -14.22
CA LYS A 73 1.29 11.44 -14.79
C LYS A 73 0.96 10.24 -13.90
N GLU A 74 2.00 9.55 -13.41
CA GLU A 74 1.86 8.40 -12.50
C GLU A 74 1.15 8.81 -11.20
N LYS A 75 1.57 9.92 -10.60
CA LYS A 75 0.95 10.48 -9.39
C LYS A 75 -0.51 10.87 -9.61
N ALA A 76 -0.82 11.55 -10.72
CA ALA A 76 -2.19 11.91 -11.07
C ALA A 76 -3.09 10.69 -11.28
N TYR A 77 -2.57 9.65 -11.96
CA TYR A 77 -3.26 8.38 -12.14
C TYR A 77 -3.54 7.70 -10.80
N LEU A 78 -2.53 7.64 -9.93
CA LEU A 78 -2.65 7.05 -8.60
C LEU A 78 -3.68 7.81 -7.75
N THR A 79 -3.64 9.14 -7.72
CA THR A 79 -4.63 9.96 -7.00
C THR A 79 -6.04 9.69 -7.49
N LYS A 80 -6.26 9.65 -8.81
CA LYS A 80 -7.59 9.38 -9.39
C LYS A 80 -8.07 7.96 -9.07
N GLY A 81 -7.18 6.97 -9.20
CA GLY A 81 -7.47 5.57 -8.89
C GLY A 81 -7.87 5.38 -7.43
N ILE A 82 -7.06 5.90 -6.50
CA ILE A 82 -7.33 5.84 -5.06
C ILE A 82 -8.60 6.62 -4.69
N GLY A 83 -8.78 7.83 -5.24
CA GLY A 83 -9.98 8.63 -4.99
C GLY A 83 -11.27 7.94 -5.45
N SER A 84 -11.20 7.10 -6.49
CA SER A 84 -12.35 6.30 -6.97
C SER A 84 -12.84 5.29 -5.93
N PHE A 85 -11.95 4.75 -5.10
CA PHE A 85 -12.33 3.85 -4.01
C PHE A 85 -13.04 4.55 -2.84
N PHE A 86 -12.83 5.86 -2.69
CA PHE A 86 -13.40 6.67 -1.60
C PHE A 86 -14.65 7.45 -2.00
N SER A 87 -14.95 7.59 -3.29
CA SER A 87 -15.97 8.51 -3.81
C SER A 87 -17.40 7.95 -3.86
N SER A 88 -17.64 6.69 -3.48
CA SER A 88 -18.98 6.07 -3.51
C SER A 88 -19.88 6.44 -2.30
N GLY A 89 -19.82 7.69 -1.83
CA GLY A 89 -20.62 8.18 -0.70
C GLY A 89 -20.42 7.31 0.56
N ASP A 90 -21.52 6.77 1.11
CA ASP A 90 -21.47 5.88 2.28
C ASP A 90 -21.04 4.44 1.99
N THR A 91 -20.99 4.07 0.70
CA THR A 91 -20.53 2.74 0.25
C THR A 91 -19.05 2.71 -0.13
N GLY A 92 -18.40 3.89 -0.20
CA GLY A 92 -16.98 4.00 -0.47
C GLY A 92 -16.15 3.43 0.68
N LEU A 93 -14.93 2.97 0.35
CA LEU A 93 -13.98 2.58 1.36
C LEU A 93 -13.67 3.78 2.27
N ARG A 94 -13.42 3.54 3.56
CA ARG A 94 -13.01 4.61 4.49
C ARG A 94 -11.49 4.67 4.65
N SER A 95 -10.83 3.53 4.46
CA SER A 95 -9.38 3.40 4.49
C SER A 95 -8.91 2.24 3.64
N VAL A 96 -7.66 2.31 3.17
CA VAL A 96 -6.97 1.26 2.43
C VAL A 96 -5.50 1.22 2.83
N LYS A 97 -4.87 0.06 2.67
CA LYS A 97 -3.42 -0.07 2.73
C LYS A 97 -2.91 -0.19 1.30
N LEU A 98 -2.06 0.74 0.87
CA LEU A 98 -1.46 0.73 -0.46
C LEU A 98 -0.02 0.21 -0.38
N LEU A 99 0.24 -0.91 -1.04
CA LEU A 99 1.58 -1.43 -1.28
C LEU A 99 2.05 -0.99 -2.67
N ILE A 100 3.09 -0.17 -2.70
CA ILE A 100 3.77 0.26 -3.91
C ILE A 100 5.04 -0.56 -4.06
N TYR A 101 5.23 -1.18 -5.22
CA TYR A 101 6.41 -2.00 -5.51
C TYR A 101 6.96 -1.69 -6.91
N LYS A 102 8.24 -2.01 -7.11
CA LYS A 102 8.86 -2.10 -8.43
C LYS A 102 9.14 -3.55 -8.75
N ASP A 103 9.05 -3.87 -10.03
CA ASP A 103 9.62 -5.13 -10.50
C ASP A 103 11.13 -5.11 -10.23
N SER A 104 11.59 -6.01 -9.38
CA SER A 104 12.98 -6.43 -9.42
C SER A 104 13.10 -7.41 -10.57
N ASN A 105 14.03 -7.19 -11.50
CA ASN A 105 14.38 -8.16 -12.56
C ASN A 105 14.78 -9.55 -12.02
N GLU A 106 14.79 -9.77 -10.70
CA GLU A 106 14.89 -11.07 -10.07
C GLU A 106 13.56 -11.82 -10.09
N SER A 107 13.02 -12.06 -11.30
CA SER A 107 12.21 -13.25 -11.50
C SER A 107 13.17 -14.43 -11.49
N LYS A 108 13.49 -14.96 -10.30
CA LYS A 108 14.01 -16.32 -10.24
C LYS A 108 12.82 -17.20 -10.60
N ALA A 109 12.87 -17.72 -11.83
CA ALA A 109 11.99 -18.78 -12.28
C ALA A 109 11.89 -19.84 -11.17
N ILE A 110 10.65 -20.12 -10.75
CA ILE A 110 10.32 -21.24 -9.88
C ILE A 110 10.36 -22.51 -10.72
#